data_AF-A0A7W6GR67-F1
#
_entry.id   AF-A0A7W6GR67-F1
#
_cell.length_a   1.000
_cell.length_b   1.000
_cell.length_c   1.000
_cell.angle_alpha   90.00
_cell.angle_beta   90.00
_cell.angle_gamma   90.00
#
_symmetry.space_group_name_H-M   'P 1'
#
loop_
_entity.id
_entity.type
_entity.pdbx_description
1 polymer ?
#
loop_
_entity_poly.entity_id
_entity_poly.type
_entity_poly.pdbx_seq_one_letter_code
_entity_poly.pdbx_strand_id
1 'polypeptide(L)'
;MSRLATIALCCLPLVAQAQPITVSDCDWQSNAQNIPEPWEAHSRTFANGNVRLTMLDTIEPALGWAWLMVQSPPEQDWGGRQCKLLGLDGAGFAGMKFDTLNADYDPSVGLMFSLLVDVFNPATGDSDTLPLWLTLNQSTGAIDAKLRHD
;
A
#
# COMPACT_ATOMS: atom_id res chain seq x y z
N MET A 1 56.00 20.51 -20.98
CA MET A 1 54.78 21.24 -21.37
C MET A 1 53.60 20.29 -21.18
N SER A 2 52.61 20.71 -20.39
CA SER A 2 51.60 19.90 -19.70
C SER A 2 50.82 18.91 -20.58
N ARG A 3 50.67 17.67 -20.09
CA ARG A 3 49.69 16.71 -20.59
C ARG A 3 48.32 17.07 -19.99
N LEU A 4 47.39 17.49 -20.83
CA LEU A 4 45.99 17.70 -20.46
C LEU A 4 45.32 16.34 -20.24
N ALA A 5 44.87 16.09 -19.01
CA ALA A 5 44.09 14.92 -18.64
C ALA A 5 42.61 15.18 -18.94
N THR A 6 42.04 14.44 -19.89
CA THR A 6 40.61 14.49 -20.21
C THR A 6 39.81 13.83 -19.08
N ILE A 7 39.01 14.63 -18.36
CA ILE A 7 38.03 14.14 -17.38
C ILE A 7 36.79 13.69 -18.16
N ALA A 8 36.56 12.38 -18.21
CA ALA A 8 35.32 11.81 -18.72
C ALA A 8 34.24 11.96 -17.65
N LEU A 9 33.29 12.87 -17.88
CA LEU A 9 32.12 13.08 -17.04
C LEU A 9 31.12 11.93 -17.30
N CYS A 10 31.13 10.90 -16.45
CA CYS A 10 30.13 9.83 -16.50
C CYS A 10 28.75 10.38 -16.10
N CYS A 11 27.88 10.60 -17.09
CA CYS A 11 26.44 10.80 -16.86
C CYS A 11 25.84 9.48 -16.33
N LEU A 12 25.69 9.36 -15.01
CA LEU A 12 24.90 8.29 -14.41
C LEU A 12 23.41 8.60 -14.67
N PRO A 13 22.63 7.65 -15.23
CA PRO A 13 21.20 7.83 -15.35
C PRO A 13 20.58 7.88 -13.96
N LEU A 14 19.85 8.96 -13.66
CA LEU A 14 19.05 9.08 -12.45
C LEU A 14 17.87 8.10 -12.59
N VAL A 15 18.02 6.89 -12.06
CA VAL A 15 16.92 5.93 -11.98
C VAL A 15 15.94 6.48 -10.94
N ALA A 16 14.76 6.90 -11.38
CA ALA A 16 13.67 7.25 -10.46
C ALA A 16 13.39 6.02 -9.59
N GLN A 17 13.70 6.12 -8.30
CA GLN A 17 13.41 5.06 -7.35
C GLN A 17 11.91 5.05 -7.12
N ALA A 18 11.21 4.04 -7.64
CA ALA A 18 9.82 3.81 -7.30
C ALA A 18 9.73 3.64 -5.77
N GLN A 19 8.92 4.47 -5.10
CA GLN A 19 8.75 4.37 -3.66
C GLN A 19 8.09 3.02 -3.34
N PRO A 20 8.75 2.13 -2.59
CA PRO A 20 8.22 0.80 -2.36
C PRO A 20 7.00 0.86 -1.43
N ILE A 21 5.97 0.10 -1.77
CA ILE A 21 4.89 -0.17 -0.82
C ILE A 21 5.47 -0.97 0.34
N THR A 22 5.21 -0.50 1.55
CA THR A 22 5.57 -1.21 2.78
C THR A 22 4.40 -2.07 3.22
N VAL A 23 4.66 -3.35 3.49
CA VAL A 23 3.72 -4.28 4.11
C VAL A 23 4.26 -4.60 5.50
N SER A 24 3.70 -3.97 6.53
CA SER A 24 4.14 -4.15 7.92
C SER A 24 3.10 -4.90 8.75
N ASP A 25 3.51 -5.42 9.89
CA ASP A 25 2.55 -5.87 10.89
C ASP A 25 1.68 -4.71 11.37
N CYS A 26 0.45 -5.02 11.77
CA CYS A 26 -0.42 -4.04 12.42
C CYS A 26 0.18 -3.56 13.74
N ASP A 27 0.14 -2.24 13.92
CA ASP A 27 0.54 -1.55 15.15
C ASP A 27 -0.53 -0.50 15.48
N TRP A 28 -0.17 0.59 16.16
CA TRP A 28 -1.10 1.62 16.63
C TRP A 28 -2.02 2.21 15.55
N GLN A 29 -1.62 2.25 14.27
CA GLN A 29 -2.45 2.75 13.17
C GLN A 29 -3.72 1.90 13.01
N SER A 30 -3.66 0.62 13.35
CA SER A 30 -4.78 -0.33 13.24
C SER A 30 -5.87 -0.16 14.30
N ASN A 31 -5.82 0.90 15.10
CA ASN A 31 -6.84 1.21 16.09
C ASN A 31 -8.19 1.50 15.40
N ALA A 32 -9.26 0.95 15.96
CA ALA A 32 -10.63 1.11 15.46
C ALA A 32 -11.07 2.59 15.37
N GLN A 33 -10.51 3.48 16.20
CA GLN A 33 -10.77 4.92 16.14
C GLN A 33 -10.33 5.56 14.81
N ASN A 34 -9.40 4.92 14.10
CA ASN A 34 -8.89 5.39 12.81
C ASN A 34 -9.77 4.88 11.65
N ILE A 35 -10.85 4.12 11.89
CA ILE A 35 -11.77 3.71 10.81
C ILE A 35 -12.70 4.89 10.51
N PRO A 36 -12.71 5.45 9.29
CA PRO A 36 -13.57 6.58 8.98
C PRO A 36 -15.07 6.18 8.98
N GLU A 37 -15.92 7.08 9.46
CA GLU A 37 -17.38 6.90 9.42
C GLU A 37 -17.95 7.19 8.02
N PRO A 38 -18.97 6.45 7.56
CA PRO A 38 -19.52 5.23 8.17
C PRO A 38 -18.58 4.04 7.94
N TRP A 39 -18.45 3.16 8.93
CA TRP A 39 -17.52 2.03 8.87
C TRP A 39 -17.78 1.10 7.69
N GLU A 40 -19.04 0.88 7.32
CA GLU A 40 -19.44 0.03 6.20
C GLU A 40 -18.99 0.58 4.85
N ALA A 41 -18.72 1.89 4.75
CA ALA A 41 -18.14 2.48 3.55
C ALA A 41 -16.63 2.27 3.46
N HIS A 42 -15.95 2.01 4.59
CA HIS A 42 -14.49 1.95 4.69
C HIS A 42 -13.96 0.57 5.10
N SER A 43 -14.84 -0.43 5.22
CA SER A 43 -14.47 -1.81 5.49
C SER A 43 -15.28 -2.77 4.63
N ARG A 44 -14.61 -3.70 3.95
CA ARG A 44 -15.24 -4.73 3.12
C ARG A 44 -14.65 -6.09 3.39
N THR A 45 -15.51 -7.11 3.35
CA THR A 45 -15.12 -8.50 3.53
C THR A 45 -15.16 -9.27 2.22
N PHE A 46 -14.21 -10.19 2.07
CA PHE A 46 -14.04 -11.06 0.90
C PHE A 46 -13.82 -12.51 1.34
N ALA A 47 -13.86 -13.43 0.39
CA ALA A 47 -13.64 -14.87 0.62
C ALA A 47 -14.47 -15.42 1.80
N ASN A 48 -15.80 -15.25 1.73
CA ASN A 48 -16.76 -15.66 2.75
C ASN A 48 -16.46 -15.09 4.15
N GLY A 49 -15.95 -13.86 4.21
CA GLY A 49 -15.67 -13.17 5.47
C GLY A 49 -14.28 -13.42 6.05
N ASN A 50 -13.47 -14.27 5.42
CA ASN A 50 -12.13 -14.61 5.92
C ASN A 50 -11.10 -13.51 5.68
N VAL A 51 -11.31 -12.67 4.66
CA VAL A 51 -10.45 -11.53 4.36
C VAL A 51 -11.25 -10.25 4.59
N ARG A 52 -10.65 -9.26 5.24
CA ARG A 52 -11.21 -7.93 5.42
C ARG A 52 -10.16 -6.89 5.05
N LEU A 53 -10.54 -5.99 4.16
CA LEU A 53 -9.79 -4.77 3.86
C LEU A 53 -10.50 -3.61 4.54
N THR A 54 -9.75 -2.78 5.24
CA THR A 54 -10.26 -1.60 5.94
C THR A 54 -9.35 -0.42 5.65
N MET A 55 -9.91 0.69 5.18
CA MET A 55 -9.22 1.97 5.13
C MET A 55 -9.13 2.55 6.54
N LEU A 56 -7.96 3.07 6.88
CA LEU A 56 -7.70 3.75 8.13
C LEU A 56 -7.23 5.18 7.83
N ASP A 57 -7.70 6.11 8.64
CA ASP A 57 -7.33 7.51 8.64
C ASP A 57 -6.64 7.84 9.97
N THR A 58 -5.32 8.03 9.93
CA THR A 58 -4.55 8.45 11.11
C THR A 58 -4.52 9.96 11.31
N ILE A 59 -5.20 10.74 10.44
CA ILE A 59 -5.27 12.20 10.37
C ILE A 59 -3.92 12.84 10.01
N GLU A 60 -2.85 12.47 10.70
CA GLU A 60 -1.48 12.88 10.45
C GLU A 60 -0.58 11.66 10.18
N PRO A 61 0.52 11.85 9.43
CA PRO A 61 0.93 13.08 8.75
C PRO A 61 0.03 13.43 7.56
N ALA A 62 -0.16 14.71 7.26
CA ALA A 62 -1.05 15.19 6.19
C ALA A 62 -0.83 14.57 4.78
N LEU A 63 0.38 14.07 4.49
CA LEU A 63 0.73 13.41 3.22
C LEU A 63 0.94 11.89 3.35
N GLY A 64 0.54 11.31 4.48
CA GLY A 64 0.74 9.90 4.78
C GLY A 64 -0.20 9.37 5.85
N TRP A 65 -1.44 9.84 5.85
CA TRP A 65 -2.46 9.51 6.85
C TRP A 65 -3.28 8.27 6.48
N ALA A 66 -3.38 7.94 5.19
CA ALA A 66 -4.29 6.90 4.71
C ALA A 66 -3.59 5.53 4.69
N TRP A 67 -4.06 4.57 5.48
CA TRP A 67 -3.51 3.21 5.50
C TRP A 67 -4.53 2.19 5.03
N LEU A 68 -4.07 1.11 4.39
CA LEU A 68 -4.93 -0.04 4.10
C LEU A 68 -4.57 -1.17 5.06
N MET A 69 -5.50 -1.51 5.96
CA MET A 69 -5.38 -2.69 6.80
C MET A 69 -5.94 -3.91 6.08
N VAL A 70 -5.16 -4.99 6.08
CA VAL A 70 -5.54 -6.31 5.55
C VAL A 70 -5.57 -7.30 6.70
N GLN A 71 -6.76 -7.76 7.05
CA GLN A 71 -6.95 -8.89 7.96
C GLN A 71 -7.25 -10.14 7.12
N SER A 72 -6.40 -11.15 7.21
CA SER A 72 -6.48 -12.33 6.33
C SER A 72 -6.04 -13.61 7.02
N PRO A 73 -6.28 -14.79 6.42
CA PRO A 73 -5.54 -15.99 6.77
C PRO A 73 -4.02 -15.85 6.47
N PRO A 74 -3.19 -16.76 6.98
CA PRO A 74 -3.55 -17.87 7.88
C PRO A 74 -3.99 -17.34 9.25
N GLU A 75 -4.83 -18.11 9.93
CA GLU A 75 -5.12 -17.86 11.34
C GLU A 75 -3.89 -18.20 12.18
N GLN A 76 -3.64 -17.38 13.18
CA GLN A 76 -2.60 -17.56 14.18
C GLN A 76 -3.09 -18.59 15.22
N ASP A 77 -2.17 -19.18 15.98
CA ASP A 77 -2.47 -20.29 16.90
C ASP A 77 -3.53 -19.96 17.97
N TRP A 78 -3.75 -18.67 18.27
CA TRP A 78 -4.79 -18.20 19.19
C TRP A 78 -6.11 -17.79 18.51
N GLY A 79 -6.31 -18.16 17.23
CA GLY A 79 -7.51 -17.87 16.44
C GLY A 79 -7.60 -16.44 15.90
N GLY A 80 -6.55 -15.63 16.07
CA GLY A 80 -6.45 -14.32 15.45
C GLY A 80 -6.14 -14.44 13.95
N ARG A 81 -6.58 -13.48 13.14
CA ARG A 81 -6.16 -13.40 11.73
C ARG A 81 -4.75 -12.79 11.64
N GLN A 82 -4.04 -13.04 10.54
CA GLN A 82 -2.94 -12.17 10.15
C GLN A 82 -3.49 -10.74 10.02
N CYS A 83 -2.73 -9.75 10.49
CA CYS A 83 -3.05 -8.33 10.34
C CYS A 83 -1.84 -7.61 9.75
N LYS A 84 -2.00 -7.05 8.55
CA LYS A 84 -0.97 -6.25 7.88
C LYS A 84 -1.48 -4.84 7.59
N LEU A 85 -0.56 -3.89 7.58
CA LEU A 85 -0.78 -2.52 7.13
C LEU A 85 0.00 -2.28 5.85
N LEU A 86 -0.65 -1.67 4.87
CA LEU A 86 -0.03 -1.17 3.66
C LEU A 86 0.07 0.34 3.72
N GLY A 87 1.26 0.83 3.39
CA GLY A 87 1.59 2.25 3.30
C GLY A 87 2.77 2.48 2.35
N LEU A 88 3.30 3.69 2.35
CA LEU A 88 4.41 4.12 1.52
C LEU A 88 5.54 4.67 2.39
N ASP A 89 6.75 4.12 2.22
CA ASP A 89 7.97 4.62 2.89
C ASP A 89 7.83 4.80 4.43
N GLY A 90 7.18 3.84 5.10
CA GLY A 90 6.95 3.86 6.55
C GLY A 90 5.84 4.81 7.03
N ALA A 91 5.16 5.51 6.12
CA ALA A 91 3.94 6.28 6.36
C ALA A 91 2.75 5.70 5.58
N GLY A 92 1.56 6.30 5.70
CA GLY A 92 0.42 5.98 4.84
C GLY A 92 0.55 6.63 3.46
N PHE A 93 -0.51 6.52 2.67
CA PHE A 93 -0.73 7.27 1.44
C PHE A 93 -1.23 8.69 1.75
N ALA A 94 -1.07 9.62 0.82
CA ALA A 94 -1.61 10.98 0.93
C ALA A 94 -3.14 11.01 0.77
N GLY A 95 -3.72 9.94 0.23
CA GLY A 95 -5.16 9.75 0.10
C GLY A 95 -5.49 8.33 -0.36
N MET A 96 -6.75 7.93 -0.18
CA MET A 96 -7.25 6.62 -0.62
C MET A 96 -8.71 6.72 -1.03
N LYS A 97 -9.02 6.26 -2.25
CA LYS A 97 -10.38 6.22 -2.80
C LYS A 97 -10.95 4.83 -2.60
N PHE A 98 -11.29 4.51 -1.36
CA PHE A 98 -11.67 3.14 -0.99
C PHE A 98 -12.97 2.68 -1.67
N ASP A 99 -13.83 3.61 -2.08
CA ASP A 99 -14.99 3.34 -2.93
C ASP A 99 -14.61 2.62 -4.24
N THR A 100 -13.44 2.92 -4.81
CA THR A 100 -12.89 2.27 -6.02
C THR A 100 -12.36 0.86 -5.81
N LEU A 101 -12.38 0.32 -4.57
CA LEU A 101 -11.87 -1.02 -4.29
C LEU A 101 -12.58 -2.09 -5.12
N ASN A 102 -11.80 -2.77 -5.93
CA ASN A 102 -12.17 -3.93 -6.74
C ASN A 102 -11.40 -5.16 -6.26
N ALA A 103 -12.01 -6.34 -6.44
CA ALA A 103 -11.42 -7.63 -6.09
C ALA A 103 -11.61 -8.63 -7.24
N ASP A 104 -10.57 -9.41 -7.48
CA ASP A 104 -10.54 -10.51 -8.44
C ASP A 104 -9.85 -11.72 -7.81
N TYR A 105 -9.86 -12.85 -8.52
CA TYR A 105 -9.25 -14.09 -8.07
C TYR A 105 -8.60 -14.84 -9.23
N ASP A 106 -7.32 -15.17 -9.05
CA ASP A 106 -6.57 -16.07 -9.94
C ASP A 106 -6.02 -17.24 -9.11
N PRO A 107 -6.35 -18.51 -9.43
CA PRO A 107 -5.87 -19.67 -8.67
C PRO A 107 -4.34 -19.81 -8.56
N SER A 108 -3.59 -19.24 -9.50
CA SER A 108 -2.13 -19.26 -9.53
C SER A 108 -1.46 -18.15 -8.72
N VAL A 109 -2.22 -17.10 -8.34
CA VAL A 109 -1.74 -15.94 -7.58
C VAL A 109 -2.39 -15.85 -6.20
N GLY A 110 -3.71 -15.99 -6.15
CA GLY A 110 -4.56 -15.78 -4.97
C GLY A 110 -5.62 -14.70 -5.22
N LEU A 111 -6.04 -14.04 -4.14
CA LEU A 111 -6.92 -12.88 -4.24
C LEU A 111 -6.13 -11.68 -4.76
N MET A 112 -6.73 -10.91 -5.63
CA MET A 112 -6.16 -9.70 -6.21
C MET A 112 -7.08 -8.53 -5.89
N PHE A 113 -6.51 -7.41 -5.47
CA PHE A 113 -7.26 -6.21 -5.15
C PHE A 113 -6.65 -5.02 -5.89
N SER A 114 -7.50 -4.08 -6.27
CA SER A 114 -7.07 -2.79 -6.79
C SER A 114 -7.94 -1.66 -6.27
N LEU A 115 -7.32 -0.51 -6.03
CA LEU A 115 -7.97 0.74 -5.65
C LEU A 115 -7.06 1.90 -5.99
N LEU A 116 -7.61 3.11 -6.06
CA LEU A 116 -6.81 4.32 -6.26
C LEU A 116 -6.32 4.87 -4.91
N VAL A 117 -5.06 5.27 -4.89
CA VAL A 117 -4.41 5.99 -3.78
C VAL A 117 -3.74 7.26 -4.31
N ASP A 118 -3.63 8.27 -3.46
CA ASP A 118 -2.89 9.49 -3.77
C ASP A 118 -1.49 9.41 -3.14
N VAL A 119 -0.46 9.72 -3.92
CA VAL A 119 0.95 9.65 -3.53
C VAL A 119 1.60 11.00 -3.72
N PHE A 120 2.23 11.54 -2.68
CA PHE A 120 2.89 12.84 -2.77
C PHE A 120 4.07 12.80 -3.74
N ASN A 121 4.04 13.71 -4.72
CA ASN A 121 5.09 13.91 -5.70
C ASN A 121 5.92 15.16 -5.34
N PRO A 122 7.15 14.99 -4.84
CA PRO A 122 7.98 16.12 -4.42
C PRO A 122 8.46 16.98 -5.60
N ALA A 123 8.43 16.48 -6.83
CA ALA A 123 8.85 17.24 -8.00
C ALA A 123 7.80 18.28 -8.42
N THR A 124 6.52 18.00 -8.22
CA THR A 124 5.41 18.91 -8.53
C THR A 124 4.91 19.66 -7.29
N GLY A 125 5.14 19.11 -6.09
CA GLY A 125 4.57 19.61 -4.84
C GLY A 125 3.09 19.27 -4.66
N ASP A 126 2.56 18.34 -5.45
CA ASP A 126 1.16 17.87 -5.41
C ASP A 126 1.13 16.34 -5.23
N SER A 127 -0.06 15.73 -5.20
CA SER A 127 -0.22 14.27 -5.16
C SER A 127 -0.67 13.70 -6.52
N ASP A 128 -0.06 12.58 -6.92
CA ASP A 128 -0.49 11.81 -8.08
C ASP A 128 -1.47 10.71 -7.63
N THR A 129 -2.62 10.59 -8.30
CA THR A 129 -3.53 9.45 -8.10
C THR A 129 -3.03 8.25 -8.90
N LEU A 130 -2.69 7.15 -8.23
CA LEU A 130 -2.14 5.94 -8.83
C LEU A 130 -2.94 4.69 -8.43
N PRO A 131 -3.09 3.69 -9.30
CA PRO A 131 -3.62 2.39 -8.92
C PRO A 131 -2.67 1.64 -7.98
N LEU A 132 -3.13 1.35 -6.76
CA LEU A 132 -2.52 0.37 -5.87
C LEU A 132 -3.03 -1.03 -6.26
N TRP A 133 -2.11 -1.94 -6.57
CA TRP A 133 -2.40 -3.35 -6.78
C TRP A 133 -1.87 -4.15 -5.60
N LEU A 134 -2.70 -5.03 -5.06
CA LEU A 134 -2.40 -5.90 -3.94
C LEU A 134 -2.73 -7.35 -4.34
N THR A 135 -1.86 -8.29 -3.99
CA THR A 135 -2.17 -9.72 -4.06
C THR A 135 -2.09 -10.34 -2.66
N LEU A 136 -2.93 -11.35 -2.42
CA LEU A 136 -2.96 -12.11 -1.18
C LEU A 136 -3.05 -13.60 -1.50
N ASN A 137 -1.99 -14.34 -1.16
CA ASN A 137 -2.04 -15.79 -1.11
C ASN A 137 -2.60 -16.22 0.25
N GLN A 138 -3.86 -16.66 0.28
CA GLN A 138 -4.55 -17.01 1.53
C GLN A 138 -3.97 -18.25 2.23
N SER A 139 -3.24 -19.11 1.52
CA SER A 139 -2.63 -20.31 2.12
C SER A 139 -1.34 -20.00 2.88
N THR A 140 -0.55 -19.04 2.39
CA THR A 140 0.74 -18.67 2.99
C THR A 140 0.67 -17.38 3.77
N GLY A 141 -0.36 -16.56 3.57
CA GLY A 141 -0.47 -15.21 4.10
C GLY A 141 0.36 -14.18 3.34
N ALA A 142 1.08 -14.60 2.30
CA ALA A 142 1.94 -13.70 1.55
C ALA A 142 1.12 -12.59 0.88
N ILE A 143 1.57 -11.36 1.11
CA ILE A 143 1.00 -10.14 0.54
C ILE A 143 2.10 -9.43 -0.26
N ASP A 144 1.80 -9.14 -1.52
CA ASP A 144 2.64 -8.31 -2.39
C ASP A 144 1.83 -7.12 -2.90
N ALA A 145 2.45 -5.95 -2.99
CA ALA A 145 1.77 -4.75 -3.43
C ALA A 145 2.67 -3.81 -4.20
N LYS A 146 2.09 -3.10 -5.18
CA LYS A 146 2.79 -2.13 -6.02
C LYS A 146 1.87 -1.04 -6.54
N LEU A 147 2.45 0.13 -6.77
CA LEU A 147 1.82 1.20 -7.55
C LEU A 147 2.01 0.91 -9.04
N ARG A 148 1.01 1.23 -9.86
CA ARG A 148 1.14 1.26 -11.32
C ARG A 148 1.17 2.71 -11.82
N HIS A 149 1.96 2.96 -12.85
CA HIS A 149 2.15 4.27 -13.49
C HIS A 149 1.78 4.18 -14.98
N ASP A 150 0.73 3.42 -15.31
CA ASP A 150 0.28 3.18 -16.68
C ASP A 150 -0.25 4.44 -17.38
#